data_AF-A0A2H0CR11-F1
#
_entry.id   AF-A0A2H0CR11-F1
#
_cell.length_a   1.000
_cell.length_b   1.000
_cell.length_c   1.000
_cell.angle_alpha   90.00
_cell.angle_beta   90.00
_cell.angle_gamma   90.00
#
_symmetry.space_group_name_H-M   'P 1'
#
loop_
_entity.id
_entity.type
_entity.pdbx_description
1 polymer ?
#
loop_
_entity_poly.entity_id
_entity_poly.type
_entity_poly.pdbx_seq_one_letter_code
_entity_poly.pdbx_strand_id
1 'polypeptide(L)' 'DVKRYGLIVSHKNRRGLLLPDLEGVETPARQLEICLKKGGINETEDYELFRFEVKRFH' A
#
# COMPACT_ATOMS: atom_id res chain seq x y z
N ASP A 1 2.64 -2.48 10.68
CA ASP A 1 1.36 -2.18 11.34
C ASP A 1 0.44 -1.54 10.32
N VAL A 2 -0.77 -2.08 10.16
CA VAL A 2 -1.73 -1.68 9.11
C VAL A 2 -2.45 -0.37 9.45
N LYS A 3 -2.55 -0.03 10.73
CA LYS A 3 -3.22 1.19 11.22
C LYS A 3 -2.31 2.41 11.25
N ARG A 4 -1.00 2.20 11.37
CA ARG A 4 -0.01 3.29 11.42
C ARG A 4 0.60 3.63 10.06
N TYR A 5 0.89 2.62 9.24
CA TYR A 5 1.65 2.81 8.00
C TYR A 5 0.79 2.60 6.75
N GLY A 6 0.81 3.60 5.87
CA GLY A 6 0.37 3.45 4.49
C GLY A 6 1.45 2.79 3.65
N LEU A 7 1.05 2.21 2.51
CA LEU A 7 1.94 1.57 1.56
C LEU A 7 1.97 2.34 0.24
N ILE A 8 3.14 2.40 -0.38
CA ILE A 8 3.30 2.77 -1.78
C ILE A 8 4.06 1.64 -2.47
N VAL A 9 3.56 1.19 -3.61
CA VAL A 9 4.28 0.26 -4.50
C VAL A 9 4.63 0.98 -5.79
N SER A 10 5.82 0.71 -6.34
CA SER A 10 6.32 1.34 -7.56
C SER A 10 6.97 0.30 -8.46
N HIS A 11 6.56 0.26 -9.73
CA HIS A 11 7.26 -0.52 -10.75
C HIS A 11 7.21 0.24 -12.09
N LYS A 12 8.36 0.74 -12.53
CA LYS A 12 8.50 1.59 -13.72
C LYS A 12 7.54 2.79 -13.67
N ASN A 13 6.57 2.83 -14.57
CA ASN A 13 5.60 3.93 -14.68
C ASN A 13 4.30 3.67 -13.88
N ARG A 14 4.17 2.51 -13.22
CA ARG A 14 2.99 2.12 -12.44
C ARG A 14 3.24 2.34 -10.95
N ARG A 15 2.25 2.88 -10.24
CA ARG A 15 2.32 3.12 -8.80
C ARG A 15 0.98 2.87 -8.13
N GLY A 16 1.00 2.21 -6.99
CA GLY A 16 -0.14 2.03 -6.11
C GLY A 16 0.10 2.74 -4.78
N LEU A 17 -0.94 3.34 -4.20
CA LEU A 17 -0.88 3.93 -2.87
C LEU A 17 -2.10 3.50 -2.06
N LEU A 18 -1.85 3.03 -0.84
CA LEU A 18 -2.89 2.68 0.11
C LEU A 18 -2.63 3.39 1.44
N LEU A 19 -3.65 4.10 1.94
CA LEU A 19 -3.59 4.75 3.24
C LEU A 19 -3.60 3.71 4.37
N PRO A 20 -3.04 4.05 5.55
CA PRO A 20 -3.25 3.25 6.75
C PRO A 20 -4.69 3.33 7.24
N ASP A 21 -5.04 2.41 8.15
CA ASP A 21 -6.27 2.47 8.95
C ASP A 21 -7.55 2.46 8.09
N LEU A 22 -7.62 1.50 7.16
CA LEU A 22 -8.78 1.30 6.29
C LEU A 22 -9.62 0.13 6.81
N GLU A 23 -10.94 0.35 6.85
CA GLU A 23 -11.91 -0.68 7.23
C GLU A 23 -11.80 -1.91 6.31
N GLY A 24 -11.80 -3.11 6.91
CA GLY A 24 -11.69 -4.37 6.18
C GLY A 24 -10.26 -4.75 5.74
N VAL A 25 -9.24 -4.00 6.19
CA VAL A 25 -7.82 -4.31 5.94
C VAL A 25 -7.14 -4.62 7.27
N GLU A 26 -7.19 -5.89 7.68
CA GLU A 26 -6.69 -6.32 9.00
C GLU A 26 -5.28 -6.92 8.97
N THR A 27 -4.75 -7.26 7.79
CA THR A 27 -3.44 -7.91 7.66
C THR A 27 -2.49 -7.16 6.73
N PRO A 28 -1.17 -7.14 7.02
CA PRO A 28 -0.18 -6.54 6.13
C PRO A 28 -0.18 -7.15 4.73
N ALA A 29 -0.39 -8.47 4.64
CA ALA A 29 -0.48 -9.17 3.35
C ALA A 29 -1.67 -8.67 2.52
N ARG A 30 -2.85 -8.53 3.13
CA ARG A 30 -4.04 -7.98 2.46
C ARG A 30 -3.82 -6.52 2.05
N GLN A 31 -3.18 -5.73 2.90
CA GLN A 31 -2.85 -4.33 2.60
C GLN A 31 -1.94 -4.22 1.37
N LEU A 32 -0.91 -5.06 1.29
CA LEU A 32 0.00 -5.11 0.15
C LEU A 32 -0.72 -5.56 -1.13
N GLU A 33 -1.54 -6.62 -1.05
CA GLU A 33 -2.34 -7.12 -2.18
C GLU A 33 -3.24 -6.03 -2.78
N ILE A 34 -3.95 -5.28 -1.92
CA ILE A 34 -4.81 -4.17 -2.36
C ILE A 34 -3.96 -3.05 -3.00
N CYS A 35 -2.82 -2.72 -2.41
CA CYS A 35 -1.93 -1.67 -2.92
C CYS A 35 -1.38 -2.03 -4.31
N LEU A 36 -0.94 -3.28 -4.49
CA LEU A 36 -0.50 -3.85 -5.77
C LEU A 36 -1.60 -3.80 -6.82
N LYS A 37 -2.82 -4.25 -6.48
CA LYS A 37 -3.98 -4.19 -7.38
C LYS A 37 -4.30 -2.75 -7.80
N LYS A 38 -4.27 -1.80 -6.87
CA LYS A 38 -4.51 -0.38 -7.17
C LYS A 38 -3.43 0.23 -8.06
N GLY A 39 -2.19 -0.24 -7.95
CA GLY A 39 -1.09 0.11 -8.86
C GLY A 39 -1.09 -0.67 -10.17
N GLY A 40 -1.96 -1.67 -10.33
CA GLY A 40 -1.94 -2.59 -11.46
C GLY A 40 -0.62 -3.36 -11.57
N ILE A 41 0.00 -3.73 -10.44
CA ILE A 41 1.29 -4.45 -10.34
C ILE A 41 1.01 -5.87 -9.85
N ASN A 42 1.60 -6.88 -10.50
CA ASN A 42 1.53 -8.27 -10.04
C ASN A 42 2.55 -8.52 -8.91
N GLU A 43 2.21 -9.42 -8.00
CA GLU A 43 3.05 -9.77 -6.85
C GLU A 43 4.40 -10.40 -7.24
N THR A 44 4.48 -10.98 -8.44
CA THR A 44 5.69 -11.60 -9.00
C THR A 44 6.58 -10.62 -9.75
N GLU A 45 6.15 -9.37 -9.94
CA GLU A 45 6.97 -8.34 -10.59
C GLU A 45 8.01 -7.78 -9.62
N ASP A 46 9.11 -7.26 -10.16
CA ASP A 46 10.13 -6.58 -9.35
C ASP A 46 9.67 -5.15 -9.05
N TYR A 47 8.97 -4.98 -7.92
CA TYR A 47 8.45 -3.69 -7.47
C TYR A 47 9.15 -3.22 -6.19
N GLU A 48 9.26 -1.91 -6.06
CA GLU A 48 9.71 -1.27 -4.84
C GLU A 48 8.53 -1.06 -3.88
N LEU A 49 8.74 -1.34 -2.59
CA LEU A 49 7.75 -1.15 -1.52
C LEU A 49 8.23 -0.06 -0.55
N PHE A 50 7.40 0.96 -0.37
CA PHE A 50 7.63 2.05 0.58
C PHE A 50 6.53 2.10 1.63
N ARG A 51 6.86 2.64 2.80
CA ARG A 51 5.93 2.91 3.90
C ARG A 51 5.95 4.39 4.27
N PHE A 52 4.80 4.93 4.66
CA PHE A 52 4.68 6.31 5.14
C PHE A 52 3.67 6.40 6.30
N GLU A 53 3.80 7.44 7.13
CA GLU A 53 2.86 7.75 8.21
C GLU A 53 1.96 8.92 7.81
N VAL A 54 0.70 8.90 8.26
CA VAL A 54 -0.28 9.96 7.97
C VAL A 54 -0.52 10.79 9.22
N LYS A 55 -0.42 12.11 9.10
CA LYS A 55 -0.92 13.07 10.10
C LYS A 55 -2.23 13.68 9.58
N ARG A 56 -3.33 13.51 10.33
CA ARG A 56 -4.64 14.08 10.01
C ARG A 56 -4.81 15.38 10.77
N PHE A 57 -5.19 16.45 10.07
CA PHE A 57 -5.56 17.73 10.65
C PHE A 57 -7.07 17.89 10.46
N HIS A 58 -7.79 18.21 11.54
CA HIS A 58 -9.23 18.40 11.57
C HIS A 58 -9.56 19.88 11.73
#